data_AF-A0A4Y3WCL6-F1
#
_entry.id   AF-A0A4Y3WCL6-F1
#
_cell.length_a   1.000
_cell.length_b   1.000
_cell.length_c   1.000
_cell.angle_alpha   90.00
_cell.angle_beta   90.00
_cell.angle_gamma   90.00
#
_symmetry.space_group_name_H-M   'P 1'
#
loop_
_entity.id
_entity.type
_entity.pdbx_description
1 polymer ?
#
loop_
_entity_poly.entity_id
_entity_poly.type
_entity_poly.pdbx_seq_one_letter_code
_entity_poly.pdbx_strand_id
1 'polypeptide(L)' 'MAGRLSGFRILILEAREEAQFARLLAEQGAEVLQCPMFTIRDAPDAAPVEDWIRRCI' A
#
# COMPACT_ATOMS: atom_id res chain seq x y z
N MET A 1 -13.16 0.48 -21.95
CA MET A 1 -11.96 -0.34 -21.70
C MET A 1 -11.79 -0.42 -20.19
N ALA A 2 -11.66 -1.62 -19.62
CA ALA A 2 -11.29 -1.73 -18.21
C ALA A 2 -9.89 -1.14 -18.05
N GLY A 3 -9.73 -0.18 -17.13
CA GLY A 3 -8.41 0.39 -16.84
C GLY A 3 -7.47 -0.69 -16.30
N ARG A 4 -6.15 -0.49 -16.44
CA ARG A 4 -5.14 -1.51 -16.08
C ARG A 4 -5.20 -1.97 -14.62
N LEU A 5 -5.80 -1.17 -13.75
CA LEU A 5 -5.90 -1.44 -12.31
C LEU A 5 -7.32 -1.88 -11.90
N SER A 6 -8.19 -2.23 -12.85
CA SER A 6 -9.52 -2.76 -12.53
C SER A 6 -9.41 -4.05 -11.71
N GLY A 7 -10.12 -4.09 -10.58
CA GLY A 7 -10.10 -5.22 -9.64
C GLY A 7 -8.98 -5.15 -8.58
N PHE A 8 -8.10 -4.15 -8.64
CA PHE A 8 -7.11 -3.92 -7.60
C PHE A 8 -7.62 -2.94 -6.56
N ARG A 9 -7.40 -3.28 -5.28
CA ARG A 9 -7.59 -2.39 -4.14
C ARG A 9 -6.24 -1.89 -3.67
N ILE A 10 -6.03 -0.58 -3.72
CA ILE A 10 -4.73 0.06 -3.49
C ILE A 10 -4.85 1.01 -2.31
N LEU A 11 -4.04 0.75 -1.28
CA LEU A 11 -3.92 1.64 -0.14
C LEU A 11 -2.84 2.69 -0.42
N ILE A 12 -3.17 3.95 -0.17
CA ILE A 12 -2.22 5.06 -0.24
C ILE A 12 -2.06 5.67 1.14
N LEU A 13 -0.81 5.96 1.49
CA LEU A 13 -0.46 6.64 2.74
C LEU A 13 -0.54 8.15 2.53
N GLU A 14 -0.94 8.84 3.59
CA GLU A 14 -0.91 10.29 3.64
C GLU A 14 0.50 10.81 3.34
N ALA A 15 0.63 11.54 2.24
CA ALA A 15 1.88 12.06 1.72
C ALA A 15 1.62 13.39 0.97
N ARG A 16 2.68 14.06 0.54
CA ARG A 16 2.50 15.23 -0.36
C ARG A 16 1.84 14.77 -1.66
N GLU A 17 0.82 15.51 -2.08
CA GLU A 17 0.06 15.25 -3.33
C GLU A 17 -0.78 13.96 -3.36
N GLU A 18 -1.13 13.41 -2.19
CA GLU A 18 -1.96 12.21 -2.06
C GLU A 18 -3.24 12.27 -2.92
N ALA A 19 -3.98 13.38 -2.90
CA ALA A 19 -5.23 13.53 -3.64
C ALA A 19 -5.04 13.44 -5.17
N GLN A 20 -3.93 13.96 -5.70
CA GLN A 20 -3.61 13.83 -7.12
C GLN A 20 -3.29 12.38 -7.47
N PHE A 21 -2.48 11.71 -6.66
CA PHE A 21 -2.10 10.32 -6.91
C PHE A 21 -3.29 9.36 -6.79
N ALA A 22 -4.15 9.56 -5.77
CA ALA A 22 -5.41 8.84 -5.60
C ALA A 22 -6.29 8.91 -6.85
N ARG A 23 -6.41 10.12 -7.42
CA ARG A 23 -7.19 10.35 -8.63
C ARG A 23 -6.60 9.60 -9.83
N LEU A 24 -5.30 9.63 -10.04
CA LEU A 24 -4.64 8.90 -11.13
C LEU A 24 -4.89 7.39 -11.04
N LEU A 25 -4.85 6.82 -9.83
CA LEU A 25 -5.13 5.39 -9.60
C LEU A 25 -6.60 5.05 -9.86
N ALA A 26 -7.53 5.88 -9.39
CA ALA A 26 -8.95 5.70 -9.63
C ALA A 26 -9.31 5.82 -11.12
N GLU A 27 -8.67 6.73 -11.86
CA GLU A 27 -8.82 6.87 -13.32
C GLU A 27 -8.36 5.61 -14.08
N GLN A 28 -7.44 4.83 -13.51
CA GLN A 28 -7.03 3.51 -14.02
C GLN A 28 -7.93 2.35 -13.53
N GLY A 29 -9.00 2.65 -12.79
CA GLY A 29 -10.00 1.68 -12.35
C GLY A 29 -9.71 1.00 -11.00
N ALA A 30 -8.74 1.48 -10.22
CA ALA A 30 -8.45 0.95 -8.89
C ALA A 30 -9.49 1.41 -7.85
N GLU A 31 -9.73 0.57 -6.84
CA GLU A 31 -10.37 0.99 -5.59
C GLU A 31 -9.28 1.58 -4.68
N VAL A 32 -9.29 2.90 -4.46
CA VAL A 32 -8.27 3.59 -3.67
C VAL A 32 -8.74 3.77 -2.23
N LEU A 33 -7.92 3.36 -1.27
CA LEU A 33 -8.16 3.55 0.15
C LEU A 33 -7.12 4.50 0.74
N GLN A 34 -7.58 5.64 1.25
CA GLN A 34 -6.74 6.63 1.92
C GLN A 34 -6.53 6.20 3.37
N CYS A 35 -5.27 6.12 3.78
CA CYS A 35 -4.89 5.72 5.13
C CYS A 35 -4.07 6.84 5.80
N PRO A 36 -4.46 7.28 7.01
CA PRO A 36 -3.70 8.29 7.75
C PRO A 36 -2.26 7.82 8.00
N MET A 37 -1.34 8.77 8.13
CA MET A 37 0.08 8.47 8.30
C MET A 37 0.33 7.59 9.54
N PHE A 38 0.90 6.42 9.33
CA PHE A 38 1.44 5.58 10.39
C PHE A 38 2.96 5.45 10.25
N THR A 39 3.66 5.46 11.38
CA THR A 39 5.10 5.23 11.39
C THR A 39 5.36 3.73 11.31
N ILE A 40 5.99 3.27 10.22
CA ILE A 40 6.59 1.95 10.18
C ILE A 40 7.82 2.00 11.07
N ARG A 41 7.83 1.21 12.14
CA ARG A 41 8.99 1.03 13.01
C ARG A 41 9.51 -0.37 12.79
N ASP A 42 10.81 -0.47 12.57
CA ASP A 42 11.47 -1.77 12.52
C ASP A 42 11.23 -2.53 13.82
N ALA A 43 11.13 -3.85 13.70
CA ALA A 43 11.13 -4.70 14.88
C ALA A 43 12.44 -4.44 15.66
N PRO A 44 12.38 -4.21 16.98
CA PRO A 44 13.59 -3.99 17.78
C PRO A 44 14.62 -5.11 17.63
N ASP A 45 14.15 -6.33 17.34
CA ASP A 45 14.94 -7.47 16.89
C ASP A 45 14.32 -8.02 15.60
N ALA A 46 15.10 -8.06 14.52
CA ALA A 46 14.67 -8.53 13.22
C ALA A 46 14.68 -10.07 13.10
N ALA A 47 15.47 -10.77 13.92
CA ALA A 47 15.71 -12.21 13.75
C ALA A 47 14.42 -13.06 13.80
N PRO A 48 13.46 -12.82 14.72
CA PRO A 48 12.22 -13.59 14.76
C PRO A 48 11.34 -13.38 13.51
N VAL A 49 11.33 -12.16 12.96
CA VAL A 49 10.54 -11.82 11.77
C VAL A 49 11.14 -12.49 10.54
N GLU A 50 12.46 -12.41 10.38
CA GLU A 50 13.15 -13.03 9.25
C GLU A 50 13.03 -14.56 9.25
N ASP A 51 13.15 -15.20 10.42
CA ASP A 51 13.00 -16.64 10.56
C ASP A 51 11.59 -17.10 10.20
N TRP A 52 10.56 -16.32 10.53
CA TRP A 52 9.19 -16.60 10.13
C TRP A 52 8.99 -16.46 8.61
N ILE A 53 9.47 -15.35 8.02
CA ILE A 53 9.38 -15.12 6.56
C ILE A 53 10.01 -16.29 5.80
N ARG A 54 11.24 -16.68 6.17
CA ARG A 54 11.95 -17.81 5.55
C ARG A 54 11.22 -19.15 5.65
N ARG A 55 10.36 -19.34 6.65
CA ARG A 55 9.61 -20.59 6.86
C ARG A 55 8.26 -20.61 6.16
N CYS A 56 7.65 -19.45 5.88
CA CYS A 56 6.22 -19.36 5.60
C CYS A 56 5.83 -18.65 4.29
N ILE A 57 6.74 -17.90 3.65
CA ILE A 57 6.52 -17.21 2.37
C ILE A 57 7.44 -17.83 1.32
#